data_AF-A0A6G2VKL0-F1
#
_entry.id   AF-A0A6G2VKL0-F1
#
_cell.length_a   1.000
_cell.length_b   1.000
_cell.length_c   1.000
_cell.angle_alpha   90.00
_cell.angle_beta   90.00
_cell.angle_gamma   90.00
#
_symmetry.space_group_name_H-M   'P 1'
#
loop_
_entity.id
_entity.type
_entity.pdbx_description
1 polymer ?
#
loop_
_entity_poly.entity_id
_entity_poly.type
_entity_poly.pdbx_seq_one_letter_code
_entity_poly.pdbx_strand_id
1 'polypeptide(L)'
;MRTCGQCGGPLPEGSRRSRRYCSSACRTRAWRRKREREWWWQSIVEFAAALREGRAYRRPKKRCPVCNGWWFTGEVTGGKRKRTDARYCSPRCRTRAYRLRRSRSEGVTP
;
A
#
# COMPACT_ATOMS: atom_id res chain seq x y z
N MET A 1 5.28 30.33 -1.25
CA MET A 1 4.06 29.47 -1.15
C MET A 1 4.47 28.08 -0.67
N ARG A 2 3.76 27.49 0.32
CA ARG A 2 4.13 26.15 0.85
C ARG A 2 3.37 25.04 0.12
N THR A 3 4.05 23.95 -0.22
CA THR A 3 3.52 22.86 -1.04
C THR A 3 3.30 21.57 -0.23
N CYS A 4 2.42 20.71 -0.73
CA CYS A 4 2.09 19.42 -0.14
C CYS A 4 3.21 18.41 -0.40
N GLY A 5 3.78 17.83 0.65
CA GLY A 5 4.85 16.81 0.56
C GLY A 5 4.42 15.47 -0.05
N GLN A 6 3.18 15.33 -0.51
CA GLN A 6 2.68 14.13 -1.19
C GLN A 6 2.28 14.36 -2.65
N CYS A 7 1.70 15.53 -2.97
CA CYS A 7 1.15 15.81 -4.30
C CYS A 7 1.69 17.08 -4.96
N GLY A 8 2.59 17.83 -4.30
CA GLY A 8 3.18 19.07 -4.83
C GLY A 8 2.24 20.28 -4.88
N GLY A 9 0.92 20.08 -4.81
CA GLY A 9 -0.07 21.15 -4.82
C GLY A 9 0.01 22.10 -3.61
N PRO A 10 -0.63 23.28 -3.68
CA PRO A 10 -0.56 24.28 -2.63
C PRO A 10 -1.21 23.80 -1.32
N LEU A 11 -0.67 24.25 -0.19
CA LEU A 11 -1.33 24.08 1.10
C LEU A 11 -2.47 25.10 1.25
N PRO A 12 -3.55 24.76 1.99
CA PRO A 12 -4.64 25.70 2.25
C PRO A 12 -4.13 26.97 2.94
N GLU A 13 -4.70 28.11 2.57
CA GLU A 13 -4.34 29.40 3.17
C GLU A 13 -4.62 29.42 4.68
N GLY A 14 -3.80 30.13 5.45
CA GLY A 14 -3.91 30.12 6.92
C GLY A 14 -3.55 28.79 7.61
N SER A 15 -3.04 27.79 6.87
CA SER A 15 -2.57 26.55 7.46
C SER A 15 -1.38 26.75 8.40
N ARG A 16 -1.41 26.07 9.55
CA ARG A 16 -0.29 26.04 10.50
C ARG A 16 1.05 25.75 9.80
N ARG A 17 2.14 26.38 10.27
CA ARG A 17 3.52 26.19 9.76
C ARG A 17 3.98 24.72 9.78
N SER A 18 3.41 23.87 10.64
CA SER A 18 3.72 22.45 10.71
C SER A 18 2.96 21.56 9.70
N ARG A 19 1.94 22.09 9.02
CA ARG A 19 1.12 21.29 8.08
C ARG A 19 1.97 20.81 6.90
N ARG A 20 2.06 19.51 6.67
CA ARG A 20 2.86 18.90 5.58
C ARG A 20 2.05 18.46 4.35
N TYR A 21 0.73 18.35 4.49
CA TYR A 21 -0.15 17.79 3.44
C TYR A 21 -1.38 18.67 3.23
N CYS A 22 -1.82 18.83 1.99
CA CYS A 22 -3.00 19.64 1.67
C CYS A 22 -4.28 19.06 2.27
N SER A 23 -4.42 17.73 2.34
CA SER A 23 -5.63 17.05 2.81
C SER A 23 -5.35 15.77 3.61
N SER A 24 -6.39 15.25 4.28
CA SER A 24 -6.39 13.93 4.93
C SER A 24 -6.11 12.79 3.95
N ALA A 25 -6.57 12.93 2.71
CA ALA A 25 -6.29 11.99 1.62
C ALA A 25 -4.78 11.93 1.31
N CYS A 26 -4.13 13.09 1.19
CA CYS A 26 -2.68 13.18 0.96
C CYS A 26 -1.87 12.66 2.16
N ARG A 27 -2.30 12.95 3.39
CA ARG A 27 -1.69 12.36 4.61
C ARG A 27 -1.76 10.83 4.59
N THR A 28 -2.92 10.28 4.25
CA THR A 28 -3.13 8.82 4.17
C THR A 28 -2.27 8.19 3.08
N ARG A 29 -2.18 8.82 1.90
CA ARG A 29 -1.31 8.35 0.80
C ARG A 29 0.16 8.37 1.21
N ALA A 30 0.61 9.43 1.87
CA ALA A 30 1.98 9.55 2.38
C ALA A 30 2.30 8.46 3.42
N TRP A 31 1.40 8.22 4.36
CA TRP A 31 1.55 7.15 5.35
C TRP A 31 1.65 5.76 4.70
N ARG A 32 0.83 5.48 3.67
CA ARG A 32 0.91 4.22 2.92
C ARG A 32 2.25 4.06 2.20
N ARG A 33 2.73 5.10 1.51
CA ARG A 33 4.05 5.09 0.88
C ARG A 33 5.18 4.87 1.88
N LYS A 34 5.09 5.51 3.06
CA LYS A 34 6.05 5.31 4.15
C LYS A 34 6.09 3.85 4.59
N ARG A 35 4.92 3.25 4.86
CA ARG A 35 4.85 1.83 5.20
C ARG A 35 5.37 0.94 4.07
N GLU A 36 4.98 1.18 2.82
CA GLU A 36 5.51 0.39 1.68
C GLU A 36 7.04 0.43 1.63
N ARG A 37 7.64 1.61 1.89
CA ARG A 37 9.10 1.78 1.96
C ARG A 37 9.72 1.05 3.14
N GLU A 38 9.16 1.19 4.34
CA GLU A 38 9.64 0.49 5.55
C GLU A 38 9.61 -1.03 5.34
N TRP A 39 8.52 -1.55 4.77
CA TRP A 39 8.36 -2.97 4.47
C TRP A 39 9.32 -3.44 3.40
N TRP A 40 9.49 -2.64 2.34
CA TRP A 40 10.51 -2.91 1.32
C TRP A 40 11.89 -2.94 1.95
N TRP A 41 12.18 -2.05 2.90
CA TRP A 41 13.48 -2.01 3.54
C TRP A 41 13.78 -3.22 4.40
N GLN A 42 12.87 -3.54 5.33
CA GLN A 42 12.98 -4.71 6.20
C GLN A 42 13.21 -6.00 5.39
N SER A 43 12.53 -6.09 4.28
CA SER A 43 12.61 -7.25 3.42
C SER A 43 13.86 -7.34 2.54
N ILE A 44 14.58 -6.23 2.35
CA ILE A 44 15.93 -6.25 1.77
C ILE A 44 16.94 -6.67 2.82
N VAL A 45 16.78 -6.21 4.06
CA VAL A 45 17.63 -6.66 5.18
C VAL A 45 17.52 -8.18 5.34
N GLU A 46 16.31 -8.74 5.30
CA GLU A 46 16.10 -10.20 5.33
C GLU A 46 16.70 -10.93 4.12
N PHE A 47 16.57 -10.35 2.91
CA PHE A 47 17.18 -10.92 1.71
C PHE A 47 18.70 -10.93 1.80
N ALA A 48 19.31 -9.85 2.29
CA ALA A 48 20.74 -9.76 2.48
C ALA A 48 21.24 -10.77 3.53
N ALA A 49 20.49 -10.97 4.62
CA ALA A 49 20.78 -12.02 5.60
C ALA A 49 20.67 -13.42 4.95
N ALA A 50 19.62 -13.67 4.19
CA ALA A 50 19.41 -14.94 3.49
C ALA A 50 20.54 -15.27 2.52
N LEU A 51 21.02 -14.28 1.76
CA LEU A 51 22.17 -14.44 0.87
C LEU A 51 23.45 -14.76 1.64
N ARG A 52 23.69 -14.11 2.78
CA ARG A 52 24.87 -14.41 3.64
C ARG A 52 24.82 -15.82 4.21
N GLU A 53 23.63 -16.31 4.53
CA GLU A 53 23.39 -17.66 5.06
C GLU A 53 23.31 -18.74 3.97
N GLY A 54 23.36 -18.37 2.68
CA GLY A 54 23.23 -19.32 1.57
C GLY A 54 21.83 -19.92 1.41
N ARG A 55 20.79 -19.35 2.06
CA ARG A 55 19.42 -19.88 1.98
C ARG A 55 18.64 -19.28 0.80
N ALA A 56 17.82 -20.10 0.16
CA ALA A 56 16.93 -19.66 -0.91
C ALA A 56 15.86 -18.69 -0.36
N TYR A 57 15.85 -17.43 -0.82
CA TYR A 57 14.85 -16.44 -0.41
C TYR A 57 13.83 -16.19 -1.52
N ARG A 58 12.64 -16.81 -1.43
CA ARG A 58 11.54 -16.60 -2.39
C ARG A 58 10.59 -15.53 -1.88
N ARG A 59 10.44 -14.45 -2.64
CA ARG A 59 9.52 -13.32 -2.32
C ARG A 59 8.41 -13.19 -3.35
N PRO A 60 7.35 -14.00 -3.27
CA PRO A 60 6.26 -13.87 -4.23
C PRO A 60 5.52 -12.55 -3.99
N LYS A 61 5.57 -11.65 -4.98
CA LYS A 61 4.87 -10.37 -4.99
C LYS A 61 3.62 -10.46 -5.86
N LYS A 62 2.52 -9.82 -5.43
CA LYS A 62 1.29 -9.69 -6.21
C LYS A 62 0.90 -8.22 -6.34
N ARG A 63 0.25 -7.88 -7.46
CA ARG A 63 -0.30 -6.55 -7.72
C ARG A 63 -1.78 -6.49 -7.35
N CYS A 64 -2.19 -5.40 -6.69
CA CYS A 64 -3.59 -5.16 -6.35
C CYS A 64 -4.44 -4.86 -7.58
N PRO A 65 -5.54 -5.58 -7.83
CA PRO A 65 -6.46 -5.20 -8.90
C PRO A 65 -7.24 -3.91 -8.58
N VAL A 66 -7.19 -3.40 -7.34
CA VAL A 66 -7.98 -2.24 -6.89
C VAL A 66 -7.16 -0.97 -6.77
N CYS A 67 -5.95 -1.08 -6.22
CA CYS A 67 -5.10 0.08 -5.95
C CYS A 67 -3.76 0.04 -6.70
N ASN A 68 -3.54 -0.98 -7.53
CA ASN A 68 -2.29 -1.25 -8.25
C ASN A 68 -1.01 -1.33 -7.39
N GLY A 69 -1.14 -1.27 -6.07
CA GLY A 69 -0.04 -1.42 -5.12
C GLY A 69 0.46 -2.87 -5.10
N TRP A 70 1.77 -3.03 -5.01
CA TRP A 70 2.42 -4.32 -4.82
C TRP A 70 2.35 -4.73 -3.35
N TRP A 71 2.18 -6.03 -3.08
CA TRP A 71 2.38 -6.61 -1.76
C TRP A 71 3.07 -7.96 -1.85
N PHE A 72 3.69 -8.38 -0.76
CA PHE A 72 4.29 -9.71 -0.62
C PHE A 72 3.27 -10.70 -0.09
N THR A 73 3.23 -11.89 -0.69
CA THR A 73 2.42 -13.03 -0.25
C THR A 73 3.30 -14.12 0.33
N GLY A 74 2.70 -15.03 1.10
CA GLY A 74 3.41 -16.18 1.65
C GLY A 74 4.19 -15.85 2.92
N GLU A 75 5.12 -16.75 3.25
CA GLU A 75 5.95 -16.65 4.44
C GLU A 75 7.03 -15.58 4.22
N VAL A 76 6.72 -14.37 4.67
CA VAL A 76 7.71 -13.32 4.87
C VAL A 76 7.98 -13.29 6.37
N THR A 77 9.19 -13.65 6.75
CA THR A 77 9.69 -13.77 8.13
C THR A 77 9.75 -12.40 8.82
N GLY A 78 8.58 -11.83 9.15
CA GLY A 78 8.49 -10.54 9.85
C GLY A 78 7.17 -9.78 9.66
N GLY A 79 6.29 -10.24 8.78
CA GLY A 79 5.01 -9.58 8.50
C GLY A 79 3.78 -10.35 8.98
N LYS A 80 2.61 -9.69 9.01
CA LYS A 80 1.31 -10.40 9.05
C LYS A 80 1.28 -11.34 7.83
N ARG A 81 1.42 -12.65 8.08
CA ARG A 81 1.34 -13.71 7.05
C ARG A 81 0.10 -13.47 6.22
N LYS A 82 0.31 -13.08 4.97
CA LYS A 82 -0.77 -13.03 4.00
C LYS A 82 -0.80 -14.33 3.26
N ARG A 83 -1.96 -14.97 3.26
CA ARG A 83 -2.18 -16.19 2.50
C ARG A 83 -1.68 -16.01 1.07
N THR A 84 -1.01 -17.03 0.55
CA THR A 84 -0.48 -17.07 -0.82
C THR A 84 -1.56 -16.82 -1.86
N ASP A 85 -2.79 -17.25 -1.60
CA ASP A 85 -3.98 -17.06 -2.45
C ASP A 85 -4.64 -15.67 -2.33
N ALA A 86 -4.13 -14.78 -1.47
CA ALA A 86 -4.76 -13.49 -1.23
C ALA A 86 -4.78 -12.63 -2.52
N ARG A 87 -5.98 -12.27 -2.98
CA ARG A 87 -6.22 -11.45 -4.19
C ARG A 87 -6.15 -9.93 -3.95
N TYR A 88 -6.16 -9.47 -2.70
CA TYR A 88 -6.22 -8.04 -2.37
C TYR A 88 -5.16 -7.62 -1.37
N CYS A 89 -4.65 -6.38 -1.51
CA CYS A 89 -3.58 -5.83 -0.66
C CYS A 89 -4.03 -5.54 0.77
N SER A 90 -5.33 -5.49 1.05
CA SER A 90 -5.86 -5.19 2.39
C SER A 90 -7.35 -5.52 2.46
N PRO A 91 -7.93 -5.62 3.67
CA PRO A 91 -9.38 -5.68 3.87
C PRO A 91 -10.10 -4.50 3.18
N ARG A 92 -9.53 -3.30 3.21
CA ARG A 92 -10.13 -2.12 2.54
C ARG A 92 -10.24 -2.29 1.02
N CYS A 93 -9.22 -2.85 0.37
CA CYS A 93 -9.29 -3.14 -1.06
C CYS A 93 -10.26 -4.28 -1.37
N ARG A 94 -10.39 -5.28 -0.48
CA ARG A 94 -11.43 -6.30 -0.59
C ARG A 94 -12.83 -5.67 -0.53
N THR A 95 -13.10 -4.81 0.44
CA THR A 95 -14.38 -4.09 0.57
C THR A 95 -14.66 -3.20 -0.64
N ARG A 96 -13.65 -2.48 -1.15
CA ARG A 96 -13.81 -1.64 -2.35
C ARG A 96 -14.13 -2.47 -3.59
N ALA A 97 -13.47 -3.60 -3.79
CA ALA A 97 -13.79 -4.52 -4.88
C ALA A 97 -15.21 -5.11 -4.74
N TYR A 98 -15.65 -5.41 -3.52
CA TYR A 98 -17.03 -5.85 -3.27
C TYR A 98 -18.06 -4.78 -3.66
N ARG A 99 -17.86 -3.54 -3.21
CA ARG A 99 -18.76 -2.41 -3.55
C ARG A 99 -18.80 -2.13 -5.05
N LEU A 100 -17.65 -2.15 -5.73
CA LEU A 100 -17.58 -1.96 -7.19
C LEU A 100 -18.30 -3.07 -7.98
N ARG A 101 -18.29 -4.31 -7.47
CA ARG A 101 -19.05 -5.40 -8.10
C ARG A 101 -20.54 -5.18 -7.93
N ARG A 102 -20.99 -4.86 -6.72
CA ARG A 102 -22.41 -4.55 -6.45
C ARG A 102 -22.94 -3.41 -7.30
N SER A 103 -22.22 -2.30 -7.41
CA SER A 103 -22.68 -1.17 -8.22
C SER A 103 -22.75 -1.49 -9.71
N ARG A 104 -21.93 -2.43 -10.21
CA ARG A 104 -22.04 -2.92 -11.60
C ARG A 104 -23.22 -3.85 -11.78
N SER A 105 -23.55 -4.67 -10.77
CA SER A 105 -24.73 -5.53 -10.79
C SER A 105 -26.03 -4.72 -10.73
N GLU A 106 -26.07 -3.65 -9.93
CA GLU A 106 -27.23 -2.76 -9.78
C GLU A 106 -27.45 -1.86 -11.01
N GLY A 107 -26.45 -1.68 -11.88
CA GLY A 107 -26.56 -0.97 -13.16
C GLY A 107 -26.83 -1.87 -14.36
N VAL A 108 -26.94 -3.19 -14.17
CA VAL A 108 -27.33 -4.17 -15.20
C VAL A 108 -28.69 -4.71 -14.78
N THR A 109 -29.72 -3.88 -14.93
CA THR A 109 -31.12 -4.33 -14.92
C THR A 109 -31.49 -4.63 -16.38
N PRO A 110 -32.05 -5.82 -16.71
CA PRO A 110 -32.50 -6.14 -18.06
C PRO A 110 -33.62 -5.21 -18.54
#